data_AF-A0A3B8UC28-F1
#
_entry.id   AF-A0A3B8UC28-F1
#
_cell.length_a   1.000
_cell.length_b   1.000
_cell.length_c   1.000
_cell.angle_alpha   90.00
_cell.angle_beta   90.00
_cell.angle_gamma   90.00
#
_symmetry.space_group_name_H-M   'P 1'
#
loop_
_entity.id
_entity.type
_entity.pdbx_description
1 polymer ?
#
loop_
_entity_poly.entity_id
_entity_poly.type
_entity_poly.pdbx_seq_one_letter_code
_entity_poly.pdbx_strand_id
1 'polypeptide(L)'
;MITQNLIQAAANVGKITRMSKGDCVKLVEDGYGSPEIFYGIVIDLLNSGEKCFVQILRYRKSFMAINCDIKTYAGDKDITIFPATVDELQEHFKDAIIAIERDVKRLEKDLSDKKMGLQRAQEFVSMESSRKLQSAAL
;
A
#
# COMPACT_ATOMS: atom_id res chain seq x y z
N MET A 1 -44.83 -8.07 9.34
CA MET A 1 -43.57 -7.37 9.01
C MET A 1 -42.55 -8.46 8.71
N ILE A 2 -42.04 -8.53 7.48
CA ILE A 2 -41.07 -9.55 7.06
C ILE A 2 -39.72 -8.85 7.00
N THR A 3 -38.79 -9.24 7.86
CA THR A 3 -37.41 -8.76 7.84
C THR A 3 -36.73 -9.37 6.62
N GLN A 4 -36.49 -8.57 5.57
CA GLN A 4 -35.67 -9.00 4.46
C GLN A 4 -34.20 -8.80 4.85
N ASN A 5 -33.44 -9.88 4.97
CA ASN A 5 -31.99 -9.79 5.12
C ASN A 5 -31.39 -9.22 3.82
N LEU A 6 -30.51 -8.21 3.93
CA LEU A 6 -29.85 -7.57 2.79
C LEU A 6 -28.98 -8.57 1.99
N ILE A 7 -28.60 -9.69 2.61
CA ILE A 7 -27.68 -10.69 2.07
C ILE A 7 -28.42 -12.04 2.07
N GLN A 8 -28.56 -12.62 0.89
CA GLN A 8 -28.99 -14.01 0.74
C GLN A 8 -27.80 -14.91 1.14
N ALA A 9 -28.01 -15.85 2.07
CA ALA A 9 -27.00 -16.79 2.58
C ALA A 9 -26.52 -17.83 1.53
N ALA A 10 -26.41 -17.43 0.26
CA ALA A 10 -25.93 -18.23 -0.85
C ALA A 10 -24.44 -17.98 -1.14
N ALA A 11 -23.69 -17.42 -0.19
CA ALA A 11 -22.23 -17.48 -0.25
C ALA A 11 -21.81 -18.90 0.15
N ASN A 12 -21.44 -19.72 -0.84
CA ASN A 12 -20.76 -20.98 -0.57
C ASN A 12 -19.48 -20.66 0.20
N VAL A 13 -19.51 -20.83 1.53
CA VAL A 13 -18.32 -20.74 2.39
C VAL A 13 -17.48 -21.99 2.11
N GLY A 14 -16.71 -21.93 1.03
CA GLY A 14 -15.71 -22.94 0.73
C GLY A 14 -14.55 -22.77 1.71
N LYS A 15 -14.24 -23.83 2.47
CA LYS A 15 -12.94 -23.91 3.13
C LYS A 15 -11.88 -23.82 2.03
N ILE A 16 -10.96 -22.85 2.08
CA ILE A 16 -9.83 -22.84 1.14
C ILE A 16 -9.04 -24.13 1.40
N THR A 17 -9.17 -25.09 0.48
CA THR A 17 -8.58 -26.43 0.64
C THR A 17 -7.12 -26.46 0.23
N ARG A 18 -6.68 -25.52 -0.61
CA ARG A 18 -5.28 -25.35 -1.03
C ARG A 18 -4.99 -23.88 -1.25
N MET A 19 -3.85 -23.45 -0.71
CA MET A 19 -3.28 -22.12 -0.88
C MET A 19 -1.78 -22.32 -1.13
N SER A 20 -1.22 -21.52 -2.02
CA SER A 20 0.17 -21.61 -2.47
C SER A 20 0.87 -20.27 -2.27
N LYS A 21 2.20 -20.31 -2.14
CA LYS A 21 3.00 -19.09 -2.19
C LYS A 21 2.77 -18.39 -3.54
N GLY A 22 2.59 -17.09 -3.52
CA GLY A 22 2.29 -16.26 -4.68
C GLY A 22 0.79 -16.08 -4.96
N ASP A 23 -0.10 -16.81 -4.30
CA ASP A 23 -1.54 -16.61 -4.48
C ASP A 23 -1.96 -15.20 -4.01
N CYS A 24 -2.73 -14.53 -4.86
CA CYS A 24 -3.39 -13.28 -4.53
C CYS A 24 -4.70 -13.56 -3.79
N VAL A 25 -4.89 -12.87 -2.68
CA VAL A 25 -6.03 -13.08 -1.79
C VAL A 25 -6.61 -11.76 -1.34
N LYS A 26 -7.90 -11.77 -1.02
CA LYS A 26 -8.64 -10.67 -0.40
C LYS A 26 -9.12 -11.12 0.97
N LEU A 27 -8.86 -10.32 2.00
CA LEU A 27 -9.20 -10.63 3.37
C LEU A 27 -10.16 -9.59 3.92
N VAL A 28 -11.08 -10.03 4.77
CA VAL A 28 -11.95 -9.16 5.56
C VAL A 28 -11.64 -9.40 7.02
N GLU A 29 -11.26 -8.35 7.74
CA GLU A 29 -10.99 -8.40 9.18
C GLU A 29 -11.88 -7.41 9.92
N ASP A 30 -12.25 -7.72 11.15
CA ASP A 30 -12.98 -6.79 12.01
C ASP A 30 -12.06 -5.62 12.41
N GLY A 31 -12.42 -4.41 11.99
CA GLY A 31 -11.80 -3.17 12.44
C GLY A 31 -12.53 -2.56 13.64
N TYR A 32 -11.97 -1.48 14.21
CA TYR A 32 -12.51 -0.78 15.40
C TYR A 32 -13.88 -0.08 15.21
N GLY A 33 -14.59 -0.34 14.12
CA GLY A 33 -15.92 0.26 13.86
C GLY A 33 -16.58 -0.22 12.56
N SER A 34 -15.80 -0.75 11.62
CA SER A 34 -16.30 -1.44 10.43
C SER A 34 -15.29 -2.50 9.99
N PRO A 35 -15.72 -3.54 9.25
CA PRO A 35 -14.80 -4.48 8.63
C PRO A 35 -13.82 -3.75 7.70
N GLU A 36 -12.54 -4.12 7.77
CA GLU A 36 -11.48 -3.64 6.89
C GLU A 36 -11.18 -4.68 5.82
N ILE A 37 -10.96 -4.19 4.59
CA ILE A 37 -10.59 -5.03 3.45
C ILE A 37 -9.08 -4.91 3.22
N PHE A 38 -8.42 -6.06 3.16
CA PHE A 38 -7.03 -6.18 2.77
C PHE A 38 -6.94 -6.97 1.48
N TYR A 39 -5.96 -6.60 0.65
CA TYR A 39 -5.50 -7.44 -0.45
C TYR A 39 -4.10 -7.92 -0.12
N GLY A 40 -3.77 -9.17 -0.42
CA GLY A 40 -2.47 -9.69 -0.04
C GLY A 40 -1.95 -10.76 -0.95
N ILE A 41 -0.66 -11.04 -0.79
CA ILE A 41 0.04 -12.11 -1.47
C ILE A 41 0.51 -13.08 -0.39
N VAL A 42 0.25 -14.37 -0.60
CA VAL A 42 0.77 -15.42 0.28
C VAL A 42 2.29 -15.51 0.09
N ILE A 43 3.06 -15.19 1.12
CA ILE A 43 4.53 -15.18 1.04
C ILE A 43 5.14 -16.45 1.66
N ASP A 44 4.46 -17.05 2.63
CA ASP A 44 4.94 -18.28 3.25
C ASP A 44 3.81 -19.18 3.77
N LEU A 45 4.11 -20.48 3.83
CA LEU A 45 3.27 -21.54 4.35
C LEU A 45 4.15 -22.41 5.25
N LEU A 46 3.92 -22.33 6.55
CA LEU A 46 4.68 -23.06 7.57
C LEU A 46 3.82 -24.22 8.07
N ASN A 47 4.36 -25.44 8.06
CA ASN A 47 3.66 -26.62 8.54
C ASN A 47 4.59 -27.46 9.42
N SER A 48 4.24 -27.63 10.69
CA SER A 48 4.99 -28.44 11.65
C SER A 48 4.47 -29.88 11.80
N GLY A 49 3.51 -30.30 10.97
CA GLY A 49 2.76 -31.57 11.09
C GLY A 49 1.54 -31.47 12.00
N GLU A 50 1.62 -30.65 13.05
CA GLU A 50 0.52 -30.40 13.99
C GLU A 50 -0.15 -29.03 13.78
N LYS A 51 0.65 -28.02 13.43
CA LYS A 51 0.18 -26.65 13.22
C LYS A 51 0.57 -26.15 11.84
N CYS A 52 -0.36 -25.45 11.23
CA CYS A 52 -0.14 -24.75 9.97
C CYS A 52 -0.23 -23.24 10.21
N PHE A 53 0.60 -22.48 9.52
CA PHE A 53 0.55 -21.03 9.49
C PHE A 53 0.67 -20.54 8.05
N VAL A 54 -0.04 -19.47 7.75
CA VAL A 54 0.13 -18.71 6.51
C VAL A 54 0.67 -17.33 6.84
N GLN A 55 1.69 -16.90 6.11
CA GLN A 55 2.14 -15.53 6.11
C GLN A 55 1.65 -14.83 4.85
N ILE A 56 1.04 -13.67 5.04
CA ILE A 56 0.48 -12.87 3.96
C ILE A 56 1.07 -11.47 4.06
N LEU A 57 1.64 -11.01 2.95
CA LEU A 57 1.98 -9.61 2.74
C LEU A 57 0.71 -8.88 2.34
N ARG A 58 0.18 -8.07 3.24
CA ARG A 58 -1.12 -7.41 3.12
C ARG A 58 -0.92 -5.96 2.71
N TYR A 59 -1.85 -5.48 1.92
CA TYR A 59 -1.94 -4.13 1.40
C TYR A 59 -3.35 -3.60 1.68
N ARG A 60 -3.41 -2.34 2.11
CA ARG A 60 -4.67 -1.60 2.21
C ARG A 60 -4.47 -0.17 1.73
N LYS A 61 -5.53 0.39 1.16
CA LYS A 61 -5.59 1.84 0.94
C LYS A 61 -5.66 2.54 2.29
N SER A 62 -4.95 3.64 2.37
CA SER A 62 -5.16 4.69 3.37
C SER A 62 -5.44 6.00 2.63
N PHE A 63 -5.80 7.04 3.38
CA PHE A 63 -6.21 8.33 2.82
C PHE A 63 -5.17 8.94 1.84
N MET A 64 -3.87 8.70 2.05
CA MET A 64 -2.79 9.27 1.22
C MET A 64 -1.76 8.25 0.72
N ALA A 65 -1.92 6.97 1.04
CA ALA A 65 -0.91 5.98 0.73
C ALA A 65 -1.50 4.58 0.59
N ILE A 66 -0.69 3.67 0.04
CA ILE A 66 -0.91 2.25 0.15
C ILE A 66 -0.04 1.77 1.30
N ASN A 67 -0.66 1.29 2.38
CA ASN A 67 0.06 0.72 3.51
C ASN A 67 0.23 -0.77 3.29
N CYS A 68 1.39 -1.30 3.71
CA CYS A 68 1.63 -2.73 3.73
C CYS A 68 2.14 -3.22 5.07
N ASP A 69 1.78 -4.45 5.41
CA ASP A 69 2.25 -5.16 6.60
C ASP A 69 2.29 -6.67 6.34
N ILE A 70 3.12 -7.39 7.09
CA ILE A 70 3.13 -8.85 7.07
C ILE A 70 2.35 -9.35 8.27
N LYS A 71 1.36 -10.21 8.03
CA LYS A 71 0.61 -10.88 9.10
C LYS A 71 0.68 -12.39 8.96
N THR A 72 0.86 -13.05 10.09
CA THR A 72 0.82 -14.51 10.18
C THR A 72 -0.52 -14.95 10.76
N TYR A 73 -1.20 -15.86 10.07
CA TYR A 73 -2.43 -16.49 10.53
C TYR A 73 -2.16 -17.95 10.87
N ALA A 74 -2.66 -18.40 12.01
CA ALA A 74 -2.63 -19.79 12.40
C ALA A 74 -3.83 -20.52 11.77
N GLY A 75 -3.63 -21.76 11.33
CA GLY A 75 -4.63 -22.54 10.60
C GLY A 75 -5.82 -23.01 11.44
N ASP A 76 -5.76 -22.80 12.76
CA ASP A 76 -6.85 -23.03 13.71
C ASP A 76 -7.74 -21.79 13.93
N LYS A 77 -7.39 -20.64 13.34
CA LYS A 77 -8.21 -19.42 13.37
C LYS A 77 -9.10 -19.32 12.15
N ASP A 78 -10.36 -18.98 12.37
CA ASP A 78 -11.27 -18.62 11.29
C ASP A 78 -10.82 -17.29 10.68
N ILE A 79 -10.59 -17.32 9.37
CA ILE A 79 -10.26 -16.14 8.58
C ILE A 79 -11.21 -16.03 7.39
N THR A 80 -11.72 -14.83 7.16
CA THR A 80 -12.54 -14.55 5.97
C THR A 80 -11.62 -14.15 4.83
N ILE A 81 -11.34 -15.11 3.95
CA ILE A 81 -10.39 -14.97 2.86
C ILE A 81 -11.01 -15.46 1.54
N PHE A 82 -10.78 -14.71 0.47
CA PHE A 82 -11.27 -14.98 -0.87
C PHE A 82 -10.09 -14.97 -1.84
N PRO A 83 -10.10 -15.80 -2.90
CA PRO A 83 -9.16 -15.63 -3.98
C PRO A 83 -9.38 -14.25 -4.62
N ALA A 84 -8.29 -13.59 -4.98
CA ALA A 84 -8.33 -12.31 -5.68
C ALA A 84 -7.60 -12.45 -7.02
N THR A 85 -8.09 -11.76 -8.05
CA THR A 85 -7.39 -11.71 -9.34
C THR A 85 -6.43 -10.52 -9.39
N VAL A 86 -5.49 -10.57 -10.34
CA VAL A 86 -4.59 -9.44 -10.61
C VAL A 86 -5.40 -8.22 -11.07
N ASP A 87 -6.44 -8.42 -11.87
CA ASP A 87 -7.30 -7.35 -12.38
C ASP A 87 -8.06 -6.64 -11.25
N GLU A 88 -8.59 -7.39 -10.28
CA GLU A 88 -9.21 -6.82 -9.08
C GLU A 88 -8.22 -6.00 -8.26
N LEU A 89 -6.98 -6.47 -8.15
CA LEU A 89 -5.90 -5.78 -7.47
C LEU A 89 -5.59 -4.44 -8.16
N GLN A 90 -5.40 -4.48 -9.47
CA GLN A 90 -5.06 -3.32 -10.28
C GLN A 90 -6.17 -2.27 -10.20
N GLU A 91 -7.42 -2.68 -10.42
CA GLU A 91 -8.57 -1.78 -10.35
C GLU A 91 -8.72 -1.21 -8.94
N HIS A 92 -8.55 -2.04 -7.91
CA HIS A 92 -8.62 -1.55 -6.55
C HIS A 92 -7.55 -0.50 -6.31
N PHE A 93 -6.27 -0.70 -6.62
CA PHE A 93 -5.20 0.23 -6.24
C PHE A 93 -4.93 1.38 -7.21
N LYS A 94 -5.52 1.37 -8.42
CA LYS A 94 -5.26 2.33 -9.50
C LYS A 94 -5.23 3.80 -9.06
N ASP A 95 -6.30 4.29 -8.44
CA ASP A 95 -6.39 5.71 -8.06
C ASP A 95 -5.36 6.09 -6.99
N ALA A 96 -5.07 5.17 -6.07
CA ALA A 96 -4.07 5.40 -5.04
C ALA A 96 -2.66 5.48 -5.65
N ILE A 97 -2.35 4.62 -6.62
CA ILE A 97 -1.08 4.67 -7.37
C ILE A 97 -0.98 6.01 -8.12
N ILE A 98 -2.02 6.43 -8.83
CA ILE A 98 -2.04 7.72 -9.55
C ILE A 98 -1.83 8.89 -8.59
N ALA A 99 -2.46 8.87 -7.41
CA ALA A 99 -2.28 9.90 -6.39
C ALA A 99 -0.83 9.96 -5.89
N ILE A 100 -0.23 8.80 -5.59
CA ILE A 100 1.18 8.69 -5.18
C ILE A 100 2.10 9.23 -6.28
N GLU A 101 1.89 8.86 -7.55
CA GLU A 101 2.70 9.35 -8.66
C GLU A 101 2.64 10.88 -8.82
N ARG A 102 1.46 11.48 -8.65
CA ARG A 102 1.30 12.93 -8.68
C ARG A 102 2.03 13.60 -7.51
N ASP A 103 1.97 13.00 -6.33
CA ASP A 103 2.63 13.53 -5.16
C ASP A 103 4.16 13.47 -5.29
N VAL A 104 4.70 12.36 -5.80
CA VAL A 104 6.13 12.22 -6.12
C VAL A 104 6.58 13.33 -7.07
N LYS A 105 5.87 13.55 -8.18
CA LYS A 105 6.22 14.61 -9.14
C LYS A 105 6.19 16.01 -8.51
N ARG A 106 5.22 16.28 -7.64
CA ARG A 106 5.12 17.53 -6.90
C ARG A 106 6.33 17.72 -5.97
N LEU A 107 6.66 16.70 -5.18
CA LEU A 107 7.78 16.73 -4.25
C LEU A 107 9.13 16.85 -4.96
N GLU A 108 9.30 16.22 -6.12
CA GLU A 108 10.51 16.38 -6.96
C GLU A 108 10.70 17.82 -7.42
N LYS A 109 9.61 18.49 -7.85
CA LYS A 109 9.64 19.90 -8.23
C LYS A 109 10.00 20.78 -7.04
N ASP A 110 9.32 20.58 -5.90
CA ASP A 110 9.58 21.35 -4.68
C ASP A 110 11.03 21.16 -4.20
N LEU A 111 11.59 19.96 -4.33
CA LEU A 111 12.99 19.66 -4.04
C LEU A 111 13.94 20.42 -4.97
N SER A 112 13.65 20.43 -6.27
CA SER A 112 14.43 21.17 -7.27
C SER A 112 14.46 22.67 -6.98
N ASP A 113 13.29 23.27 -6.72
CA ASP A 113 13.16 24.69 -6.42
C ASP A 113 13.91 25.07 -5.13
N LYS A 114 13.82 24.22 -4.09
CA LYS A 114 14.58 24.41 -2.84
C LYS A 114 16.08 24.28 -3.04
N LYS A 115 16.55 23.34 -3.86
CA LYS A 115 17.98 23.19 -4.19
C LYS A 115 18.52 24.42 -4.90
N MET A 116 17.78 24.95 -5.89
CA MET A 116 18.17 26.17 -6.59
C MET A 116 18.17 27.38 -5.65
N GLY A 117 17.16 27.51 -4.77
CA GLY A 117 17.12 28.56 -3.76
C GLY A 117 18.30 28.49 -2.79
N LEU A 118 18.66 27.29 -2.34
CA LEU A 118 19.81 27.07 -1.46
C LEU A 118 21.13 27.47 -2.14
N GLN A 119 21.34 27.05 -3.39
CA GLN A 119 22.53 27.42 -4.16
C GLN A 119 22.64 28.94 -4.29
N ARG A 120 21.55 29.62 -4.70
CA ARG A 120 21.54 31.09 -4.82
C ARG A 120 21.85 31.78 -3.49
N ALA A 121 21.30 31.28 -2.39
CA ALA A 121 21.59 31.82 -1.07
C ALA A 121 23.07 31.64 -0.69
N GLN A 122 23.67 30.49 -1.01
CA GLN A 122 25.09 30.23 -0.77
C GLN A 122 26.01 31.14 -1.63
N GLU A 123 25.70 31.31 -2.91
CA GLU A 123 26.41 32.23 -3.81
C GLU A 123 26.32 33.70 -3.35
N PHE A 124 25.16 34.10 -2.85
CA PHE A 124 24.95 35.43 -2.28
C PHE A 124 25.77 35.66 -1.01
N VAL A 125 25.66 34.76 -0.03
CA VAL A 125 26.36 34.87 1.26
C VAL A 125 27.88 34.81 1.09
N SER A 126 28.38 34.04 0.14
CA SER A 126 29.82 33.95 -0.16
C SER A 126 30.37 35.14 -0.95
N MET A 127 29.52 36.10 -1.35
CA MET A 127 29.86 37.24 -2.22
C MET A 127 30.47 36.79 -3.57
N GLU A 128 30.29 35.53 -3.97
CA GLU A 128 30.88 34.98 -5.19
C GLU A 128 30.31 35.66 -6.43
N SER A 129 29.00 35.93 -6.43
CA SER A 129 28.32 36.66 -7.51
C SER A 129 28.84 38.09 -7.66
N SER A 130 29.12 38.78 -6.54
CA SER A 130 29.67 40.15 -6.55
C SER A 130 31.11 40.17 -7.09
N ARG A 131 31.94 39.20 -6.68
CA ARG A 131 33.32 39.05 -7.18
C ARG A 131 33.37 38.78 -8.68
N LYS A 132 32.50 37.88 -9.19
CA LYS A 132 32.37 37.58 -10.62
C LYS A 132 32.01 38.82 -11.46
N LEU A 133 31.06 39.64 -10.99
CA LEU A 133 30.64 40.86 -11.67
C LEU A 133 31.76 41.92 -11.72
N GLN A 134 32.51 42.09 -10.62
CA GLN A 134 33.64 43.02 -10.58
C GLN A 134 34.79 42.59 -11.50
N SER A 135 35.08 41.29 -11.60
CA SER A 135 36.12 40.76 -12.48
C SER A 135 35.77 40.81 -13.97
N ALA A 136 34.49 40.82 -14.33
CA ALA A 136 34.03 40.86 -15.72
C ALA A 136 33.91 42.29 -16.29
N ALA A 137 34.04 43.31 -15.44
CA ALA A 137 33.98 44.73 -15.82
C ALA A 137 35.38 45.35 -16.04
N LEU A 138 36.44 44.55 -15.92
CA LEU A 138 37.85 44.88 -16.19
C LEU A 138 38.28 44.25 -17.53
#